data_AF-A0A6B2DHU3-F1
#
_entry.id   AF-A0A6B2DHU3-F1
#
_cell.length_a   1.000
_cell.length_b   1.000
_cell.length_c   1.000
_cell.angle_alpha   90.00
_cell.angle_beta   90.00
_cell.angle_gamma   90.00
#
_symmetry.space_group_name_H-M   'P 1'
#
loop_
_entity.id
_entity.type
_entity.pdbx_description
1 polymer ?
#
loop_
_entity_poly.entity_id
_entity_poly.type
_entity_poly.pdbx_seq_one_letter_code
_entity_poly.pdbx_strand_id
1 'polypeptide(L)' 'ARRGPARRRRRLLVLADLSESMRAQEPAYLHLMHTLTTVLDAEAFAFATELTRLTPVLRGSGPPGAVVRRAG' A
#
# COMPACT_ATOMS: atom_id res chain seq x y z
N ALA A 1 24.25 -32.20 2.08
CA ALA A 1 23.85 -30.91 2.69
C ALA A 1 22.36 -30.67 2.45
N ARG A 2 21.53 -30.46 3.50
CA ARG A 2 20.11 -30.09 3.31
C ARG A 2 20.04 -28.64 2.84
N ARG A 3 19.46 -28.37 1.67
CA ARG A 3 19.10 -27.00 1.25
C ARG A 3 17.91 -26.55 2.10
N GLY A 4 18.10 -25.53 2.93
CA GLY A 4 17.00 -24.88 3.65
C GLY A 4 15.99 -24.24 2.68
N PRO A 5 14.78 -23.88 3.14
CA PRO A 5 13.77 -23.27 2.29
C PRO A 5 14.34 -22.03 1.59
N ALA A 6 14.29 -22.00 0.25
CA ALA A 6 14.68 -20.82 -0.49
C ALA A 6 13.69 -19.69 -0.15
N ARG A 7 14.21 -18.53 0.30
CA ARG A 7 13.41 -17.31 0.50
C ARG A 7 12.92 -16.81 -0.87
N ARG A 8 11.80 -17.35 -1.33
CA ARG A 8 11.12 -16.87 -2.53
C ARG A 8 10.36 -15.60 -2.15
N ARG A 9 10.64 -14.49 -2.84
CA ARG A 9 9.87 -13.24 -2.70
C ARG A 9 8.42 -13.55 -3.07
N ARG A 10 7.51 -13.49 -2.10
CA ARG A 10 6.07 -13.66 -2.33
C ARG A 10 5.54 -12.34 -2.89
N ARG A 11 4.71 -12.41 -3.93
CA ARG A 11 3.95 -11.24 -4.40
C ARG A 11 2.94 -10.88 -3.30
N LEU A 12 2.97 -9.62 -2.85
CA LEU A 12 2.10 -9.13 -1.78
C LEU A 12 1.04 -8.20 -2.37
N LEU A 13 -0.19 -8.32 -1.89
CA LEU A 13 -1.28 -7.39 -2.14
C LEU A 13 -1.65 -6.72 -0.82
N VAL A 14 -1.71 -5.40 -0.80
CA VAL A 14 -2.15 -4.59 0.33
C VAL A 14 -3.46 -3.94 -0.03
N LEU A 15 -4.49 -4.19 0.77
CA LEU A 15 -5.81 -3.59 0.63
C LEU A 15 -6.14 -2.86 1.94
N ALA A 16 -6.38 -1.56 1.87
CA ALA A 16 -6.66 -0.74 3.05
C ALA A 16 -7.99 0.02 2.91
N ASP A 17 -8.72 0.10 4.03
CA ASP A 17 -9.91 0.94 4.17
C ASP A 17 -9.47 2.39 4.40
N LEU A 18 -9.81 3.29 3.48
CA LEU A 18 -9.55 4.73 3.59
C LEU A 18 -10.87 5.53 3.62
N SER A 19 -11.95 4.91 4.09
CA SER A 19 -13.22 5.60 4.33
C SER A 19 -13.11 6.64 5.46
N GLU A 20 -14.06 7.57 5.51
CA GLU A 20 -14.07 8.68 6.48
C GLU A 20 -14.06 8.21 7.94
N SER A 21 -14.65 7.07 8.26
CA SER A 21 -14.59 6.49 9.62
C SER A 21 -13.18 6.05 10.03
N MET A 22 -12.30 5.80 9.05
CA MET A 22 -10.91 5.37 9.25
C MET A 22 -9.89 6.51 9.17
N ARG A 23 -10.37 7.77 9.10
CA ARG A 23 -9.52 8.95 8.90
C ARG A 23 -8.42 9.12 9.96
N ALA A 24 -8.69 8.73 11.20
CA ALA A 24 -7.71 8.81 12.29
C ALA A 24 -6.51 7.87 12.06
N GLN A 25 -6.71 6.78 11.31
CA GLN A 25 -5.74 5.73 11.04
C GLN A 25 -5.08 5.86 9.66
N GLU A 26 -5.67 6.67 8.76
CA GLU A 26 -5.21 6.87 7.38
C GLU A 26 -3.69 7.14 7.27
N PRO A 27 -3.05 8.05 8.05
CA PRO A 27 -1.61 8.30 7.91
C PRO A 27 -0.74 7.06 8.15
N ALA A 28 -1.12 6.22 9.12
CA ALA A 28 -0.39 4.99 9.44
C ALA A 28 -0.51 3.96 8.31
N TYR A 29 -1.70 3.81 7.73
CA TYR A 29 -1.91 2.92 6.59
C TYR A 29 -1.15 3.39 5.36
N LEU A 30 -1.16 4.69 5.05
CA LEU A 30 -0.42 5.22 3.92
C LEU A 30 1.08 5.02 4.05
N HIS A 31 1.63 5.20 5.26
CA HIS A 31 3.04 4.92 5.52
C HIS A 31 3.38 3.43 5.34
N LEU A 32 2.54 2.54 5.86
CA LEU A 32 2.70 1.09 5.72
C LEU A 32 2.62 0.68 4.24
N MET A 33 1.58 1.11 3.52
CA MET A 33 1.38 0.82 2.10
C MET A 33 2.56 1.30 1.25
N HIS A 34 3.02 2.54 1.48
CA HIS A 34 4.21 3.08 0.81
C HIS A 34 5.44 2.19 1.03
N THR A 35 5.70 1.80 2.28
CA THR A 35 6.85 0.93 2.63
C THR A 35 6.72 -0.46 1.99
N LEU A 36 5.55 -1.08 2.03
CA LEU A 36 5.32 -2.39 1.43
C LEU A 36 5.48 -2.36 -0.10
N THR A 37 4.99 -1.32 -0.75
CA THR A 37 5.10 -1.15 -2.21
C THR A 37 6.54 -0.88 -2.66
N THR A 38 7.33 -0.15 -1.88
CA THR A 38 8.71 0.25 -2.24
C THR A 38 9.76 -0.78 -1.83
N VAL A 39 9.57 -1.46 -0.70
CA VAL A 39 10.58 -2.40 -0.14
C VAL A 39 10.29 -3.85 -0.50
N LEU A 40 9.01 -4.25 -0.51
CA LEU A 40 8.59 -5.65 -0.69
C LEU A 40 7.96 -5.94 -2.07
N ASP A 41 7.95 -4.97 -2.98
CA ASP A 41 7.31 -5.07 -4.30
C ASP A 41 5.82 -5.45 -4.20
N ALA A 42 5.13 -4.86 -3.22
CA ALA A 42 3.70 -5.07 -3.04
C ALA A 42 2.85 -4.22 -3.99
N GLU A 43 1.73 -4.79 -4.45
CA GLU A 43 0.64 -4.03 -5.07
C GLU A 43 -0.30 -3.51 -3.99
N ALA A 44 -0.62 -2.22 -4.04
CA ALA A 44 -1.44 -1.53 -3.06
C ALA A 44 -2.72 -0.98 -3.68
N PHE A 45 -3.83 -1.19 -2.97
CA PHE A 45 -5.18 -0.73 -3.28
C PHE A 45 -5.81 -0.12 -2.03
N ALA A 46 -6.59 0.94 -2.22
CA ALA A 46 -7.46 1.48 -1.20
C ALA A 46 -8.91 1.26 -1.58
N PHE A 47 -9.77 1.05 -0.59
CA PHE A 47 -11.21 1.01 -0.78
C PHE A 47 -11.90 2.02 0.14
N ALA A 48 -12.91 2.68 -0.43
CA ALA A 48 -13.92 3.44 0.32
C ALA A 48 -15.26 3.16 -0.35
N THR A 49 -15.76 4.07 -1.20
CA THR A 49 -16.89 3.82 -2.11
C THR A 49 -16.48 3.08 -3.37
N GLU A 50 -15.21 3.21 -3.77
CA GLU A 50 -14.63 2.55 -4.94
C GLU A 50 -13.29 1.89 -4.57
N LEU A 51 -12.86 0.94 -5.40
CA LEU A 51 -11.57 0.26 -5.26
C LEU A 51 -10.53 0.94 -6.16
N THR A 52 -9.56 1.60 -5.54
CA THR A 52 -8.55 2.42 -6.25
C THR A 52 -7.16 1.81 -6.12
N ARG A 53 -6.49 1.63 -7.27
CA ARG A 53 -5.10 1.14 -7.29
C ARG A 53 -4.13 2.28 -6.95
N LEU A 54 -3.50 2.22 -5.78
CA LEU A 54 -2.54 3.22 -5.29
C LEU A 54 -1.08 2.89 -5.60
N THR A 55 -0.78 1.70 -6.13
CA THR A 55 0.61 1.28 -6.43
C THR A 55 1.43 2.31 -7.24
N PRO A 56 0.93 2.89 -8.35
CA PRO A 56 1.72 3.85 -9.14
C PRO A 56 2.00 5.14 -8.36
N VAL A 57 1.02 5.57 -7.58
CA VAL A 57 1.07 6.74 -6.72
C VAL A 57 2.11 6.58 -5.61
N LEU A 58 2.09 5.44 -4.93
CA LEU A 58 2.98 5.13 -3.81
C LEU A 58 4.42 4.85 -4.24
N ARG A 59 4.66 4.60 -5.54
CA ARG A 59 6.02 4.50 -6.12
C ARG A 59 6.60 5.85 -6.53
N GLY A 60 5.79 6.91 -6.57
CA GLY A 60 6.24 8.26 -6.89
C GLY A 60 6.99 8.93 -5.74
N SER A 61 7.71 10.01 -6.03
CA SER A 61 8.56 10.76 -5.09
C SER A 61 7.83 11.79 -4.21
N GLY A 62 6.51 11.68 -4.05
CA GLY A 62 5.69 12.61 -3.27
C GLY A 62 5.26 12.05 -1.90
N PRO A 63 4.89 12.92 -0.94
CA PRO A 63 4.38 12.48 0.36
C PRO A 63 3.06 11.70 0.18
N PRO A 64 2.90 10.50 0.77
CA PRO A 64 1.77 9.60 0.52
C PRO A 64 0.38 10.23 0.72
N GLY A 65 0.24 11.09 1.73
CA GLY A 65 -1.03 11.75 2.09
C GLY A 65 -1.52 12.78 1.07
N ALA A 66 -0.64 13.33 0.23
CA ALA A 66 -1.05 14.34 -0.76
C ALA A 66 -1.75 13.73 -1.98
N VAL A 67 -1.53 12.43 -2.25
CA VAL A 67 -1.99 11.80 -3.49
C VAL A 67 -3.31 11.05 -3.32
N VAL A 68 -3.61 10.54 -2.13
CA VAL A 68 -4.88 9.86 -1.83
C VAL A 68 -6.07 10.80 -1.89
N ARG A 69 -5.92 12.05 -1.47
CA ARG A 69 -6.98 13.07 -1.54
C ARG A 69 -7.42 13.44 -2.97
N ARG A 70 -6.68 12.99 -4.00
CA ARG A 70 -7.04 13.17 -5.42
C ARG A 70 -7.76 11.96 -6.03
N ALA A 71 -7.84 10.85 -5.30
CA ALA A 71 -8.29 9.56 -5.81
C ALA A 71 -9.66 9.13 -5.26
N GLY A 72 -10.39 10.07 -4.67
CA GLY A 72 -11.80 9.96 -4.26
C GLY A 72 -12.58 11.17 -4.76
#